data_AF-A0A4R5CFS2-F1
#
_entry.id   AF-A0A4R5CFS2-F1
#
_cell.length_a   1.000
_cell.length_b   1.000
_cell.length_c   1.000
_cell.angle_alpha   90.00
_cell.angle_beta   90.00
_cell.angle_gamma   90.00
#
_symmetry.space_group_name_H-M   'P 1'
#
loop_
_entity.id
_entity.type
_entity.pdbx_description
1 polymer ?
#
loop_
_entity_poly.entity_id
_entity_poly.type
_entity_poly.pdbx_seq_one_letter_code
_entity_poly.pdbx_strand_id
1 'polypeptide(L)'
;MTDTDTPTTPAISAAAERLLGAHASGVPCAPVRDLIGTADEAYAVQAVLTGRWLADGRRLSGRKIGLTSRAVQDQLGVDSPDFGMLFADMAVPDGAEIPAGAVLQPRAEAEVALVLEDDLVHERHTVADLIRATAFALPAIEVVGSRVRDWDITLADTVADNASSGMYVLGTRPVPLKDVDLRLCGMVLERRGEQLSTGTGAACLGHPLNAALWLADTLARVGRPLRAGDTVLTGALGPVVPAAPGDVFEARIEGLGDVRAAFAKDES
;
A
#
# COMPACT_ATOMS: atom_id res chain seq x y z
N MET A 1 2.39 10.85 24.01
CA MET A 1 2.48 9.60 24.80
C MET A 1 1.07 9.21 25.19
N THR A 2 0.43 8.46 24.30
CA THR A 2 -0.79 7.68 24.59
C THR A 2 -0.61 6.43 23.75
N ASP A 3 0.08 5.44 24.34
CA ASP A 3 -0.09 4.05 23.93
C ASP A 3 -1.57 3.74 24.07
N THR A 4 -2.29 3.74 22.96
CA THR A 4 -3.55 3.00 22.87
C THR A 4 -3.16 1.53 22.78
N ASP A 5 -2.74 0.98 23.92
CA ASP A 5 -2.38 -0.42 24.07
C ASP A 5 -3.69 -1.21 24.08
N THR A 6 -4.25 -1.44 22.88
CA THR A 6 -5.33 -2.41 22.71
C THR A 6 -4.83 -3.72 23.31
N PRO A 7 -5.53 -4.30 24.31
CA PRO A 7 -5.01 -5.48 24.99
C PRO A 7 -4.74 -6.59 23.97
N THR A 8 -3.45 -6.89 23.79
CA THR A 8 -3.02 -7.93 22.85
C THR A 8 -3.47 -9.28 23.39
N THR A 9 -4.44 -9.91 22.73
CA THR A 9 -4.91 -11.25 23.10
C THR A 9 -3.86 -12.30 22.68
N PRO A 10 -3.86 -13.50 23.28
CA PRO A 10 -2.98 -14.59 22.83
C PRO A 10 -3.13 -14.91 21.33
N ALA A 11 -4.33 -14.74 20.77
CA ALA A 11 -4.61 -14.92 19.35
C ALA A 11 -3.92 -13.88 18.47
N ILE A 12 -4.02 -12.59 18.84
CA ILE A 12 -3.34 -11.49 18.12
C ILE A 12 -1.82 -11.68 18.18
N SER A 13 -1.25 -12.01 19.34
CA SER A 13 0.19 -12.31 19.46
C SER A 13 0.61 -13.48 18.57
N ALA A 14 -0.16 -14.58 18.57
CA ALA A 14 0.18 -15.75 17.75
C ALA A 14 0.12 -15.45 16.25
N ALA A 15 -0.84 -14.65 15.80
CA ALA A 15 -0.95 -14.21 14.41
C ALA A 15 0.21 -13.29 14.01
N ALA A 16 0.56 -12.33 14.88
CA ALA A 16 1.70 -11.45 14.67
C ALA A 16 3.01 -12.23 14.58
N GLU A 17 3.27 -13.16 15.51
CA GLU A 17 4.48 -14.00 15.49
C GLU A 17 4.55 -14.88 14.23
N ARG A 18 3.40 -15.39 13.75
CA ARG A 18 3.34 -16.16 12.51
C ARG A 18 3.78 -15.33 11.30
N LEU A 19 3.28 -14.09 11.19
CA LEU A 19 3.64 -13.17 10.10
C LEU A 19 5.09 -12.66 10.23
N LEU A 20 5.56 -12.32 11.44
CA LEU A 20 6.96 -11.97 11.70
C LEU A 20 7.91 -13.11 11.31
N GLY A 21 7.54 -14.35 11.62
CA GLY A 21 8.30 -15.54 11.21
C GLY A 21 8.38 -15.67 9.69
N ALA A 22 7.29 -15.41 8.97
CA ALA A 22 7.28 -15.42 7.50
C ALA A 22 8.16 -14.31 6.91
N HIS A 23 8.09 -13.10 7.46
CA HIS A 23 8.98 -11.99 7.09
C HIS A 23 10.46 -12.32 7.32
N ALA A 24 10.80 -12.88 8.48
CA ALA A 24 12.19 -13.17 8.84
C ALA A 24 12.79 -14.34 8.06
N SER A 25 11.97 -15.36 7.75
CA SER A 25 12.44 -16.56 7.04
C SER A 25 12.40 -16.44 5.52
N GLY A 26 11.64 -15.49 4.98
CA GLY A 26 11.37 -15.40 3.54
C GLY A 26 10.47 -16.54 3.02
N VAL A 27 9.72 -17.21 3.90
CA VAL A 27 8.84 -18.34 3.55
C VAL A 27 7.39 -18.02 3.92
N PRO A 28 6.43 -18.08 2.98
CA PRO A 28 5.03 -17.85 3.29
C PRO A 28 4.45 -18.84 4.32
N CYS A 29 3.71 -18.31 5.28
CA CYS A 29 3.01 -19.07 6.32
C CYS A 29 1.59 -19.48 5.89
N ALA A 30 0.91 -20.26 6.74
CA ALA A 30 -0.53 -20.49 6.61
C ALA A 30 -1.32 -19.19 6.87
N PRO A 31 -2.56 -19.06 6.34
CA PRO A 31 -3.45 -17.93 6.65
C PRO A 31 -3.56 -17.71 8.16
N VAL A 32 -3.78 -16.46 8.59
CA VAL A 32 -3.96 -16.11 10.02
C VAL A 32 -5.42 -16.09 10.44
N ARG A 33 -6.36 -16.22 9.49
CA ARG A 33 -7.80 -16.31 9.76
C ARG A 33 -8.25 -17.51 10.61
N ASP A 34 -7.35 -18.47 10.89
CA ASP A 34 -7.56 -19.54 11.87
C ASP A 34 -7.34 -19.06 13.32
N LEU A 35 -6.64 -17.95 13.51
CA LEU A 35 -6.32 -17.35 14.80
C LEU A 35 -7.18 -16.11 15.09
N ILE A 36 -7.46 -15.29 14.09
CA ILE A 36 -8.23 -14.05 14.19
C ILE A 36 -9.43 -14.08 13.25
N GLY A 37 -10.53 -13.40 13.61
CA GLY A 37 -11.79 -13.47 12.86
C GLY A 37 -12.36 -12.13 12.40
N THR A 38 -11.91 -11.01 12.98
CA THR A 38 -12.48 -9.68 12.71
C THR A 38 -11.46 -8.71 12.10
N ALA A 39 -11.94 -7.66 11.44
CA ALA A 39 -11.09 -6.58 10.92
C ALA A 39 -10.33 -5.85 12.04
N ASP A 40 -10.98 -5.65 13.19
CA ASP A 40 -10.36 -5.00 14.37
C ASP A 40 -9.19 -5.83 14.91
N GLU A 41 -9.35 -7.16 15.01
CA GLU A 41 -8.25 -8.05 15.39
C GLU A 41 -7.11 -8.03 14.36
N ALA A 42 -7.44 -8.00 13.07
CA ALA A 42 -6.44 -7.91 12.02
C ALA A 42 -5.65 -6.59 12.09
N TYR A 43 -6.31 -5.45 12.31
CA TYR A 43 -5.63 -4.18 12.53
C TYR A 43 -4.82 -4.16 13.83
N ALA A 44 -5.27 -4.87 14.87
CA ALA A 44 -4.46 -5.05 16.08
C ALA A 44 -3.18 -5.86 15.80
N VAL A 45 -3.25 -6.92 14.99
CA VAL A 45 -2.05 -7.64 14.51
C VAL A 45 -1.13 -6.71 13.73
N GLN A 46 -1.66 -5.94 12.76
CA GLN A 46 -0.88 -4.94 12.02
C GLN A 46 -0.21 -3.91 12.94
N ALA A 47 -0.91 -3.47 13.98
CA ALA A 47 -0.37 -2.53 14.97
C ALA A 47 0.79 -3.13 15.76
N VAL A 48 0.72 -4.42 16.13
CA VAL A 48 1.83 -5.15 16.77
C VAL A 48 3.05 -5.22 15.84
N LEU A 49 2.86 -5.61 14.56
CA LEU A 49 3.94 -5.63 13.56
C LEU A 49 4.58 -4.25 13.41
N THR A 50 3.75 -3.22 13.28
CA THR A 50 4.18 -1.83 13.14
C THR A 50 4.97 -1.37 14.37
N GLY A 51 4.49 -1.66 15.57
CA GLY A 51 5.18 -1.35 16.83
C GLY A 51 6.54 -2.03 16.92
N ARG A 52 6.62 -3.31 16.51
CA ARG A 52 7.88 -4.04 16.47
C ARG A 52 8.88 -3.39 15.51
N TRP A 53 8.46 -3.09 14.30
CA TRP A 53 9.33 -2.47 13.29
C TRP A 53 9.80 -1.06 13.67
N LEU A 54 8.94 -0.28 14.32
CA LEU A 54 9.34 1.02 14.89
C LEU A 54 10.38 0.85 16.00
N ALA A 55 10.21 -0.14 16.89
CA ALA A 55 11.17 -0.45 17.94
C ALA A 55 12.52 -0.95 17.39
N ASP A 56 12.50 -1.64 16.25
CA ASP A 56 13.69 -2.07 15.51
C ASP A 56 14.32 -0.91 14.70
N GLY A 57 13.79 0.31 14.80
CA GLY A 57 14.37 1.53 14.21
C GLY A 57 13.88 1.87 12.80
N ARG A 58 12.91 1.13 12.25
CA ARG A 58 12.29 1.48 10.96
C ARG A 58 11.49 2.77 11.11
N ARG A 59 11.50 3.59 10.06
CA ARG A 59 10.83 4.89 10.05
C ARG A 59 9.61 4.83 9.13
N LEU A 60 8.44 5.21 9.64
CA LEU A 60 7.26 5.42 8.79
C LEU A 60 7.52 6.54 7.78
N SER A 61 7.10 6.31 6.54
CA SER A 61 7.18 7.28 5.44
C SER A 61 5.82 7.55 4.80
N GLY A 62 4.77 6.85 5.22
CA GLY A 62 3.49 6.93 4.53
C GLY A 62 2.55 5.79 4.88
N ARG A 63 1.46 5.70 4.11
CA ARG A 63 0.48 4.60 4.16
C ARG A 63 -0.02 4.31 2.75
N LYS A 64 -0.54 3.11 2.58
CA LYS A 64 -1.14 2.64 1.34
C LYS A 64 -2.58 2.20 1.57
N ILE A 65 -3.41 2.30 0.54
CA ILE A 65 -4.81 1.87 0.58
C ILE A 65 -4.96 0.71 -0.40
N GLY A 66 -5.37 -0.45 0.08
CA GLY A 66 -5.75 -1.57 -0.77
C GLY A 66 -7.26 -1.69 -0.90
N LEU A 67 -7.69 -2.64 -1.73
CA LEU A 67 -9.11 -2.94 -1.96
C LEU A 67 -9.93 -1.71 -2.40
N THR A 68 -9.36 -0.86 -3.25
CA THR A 68 -10.01 0.37 -3.75
C THR A 68 -10.92 0.15 -4.96
N SER A 69 -10.98 -1.08 -5.48
CA SER A 69 -11.90 -1.48 -6.54
C SER A 69 -13.19 -2.04 -5.94
N ARG A 70 -14.34 -1.45 -6.27
CA ARG A 70 -15.65 -1.97 -5.85
C ARG A 70 -15.87 -3.41 -6.29
N ALA A 71 -15.42 -3.77 -7.49
CA ALA A 71 -15.54 -5.14 -7.99
C ALA A 71 -14.73 -6.14 -7.14
N VAL A 72 -13.54 -5.73 -6.67
CA VAL A 72 -12.72 -6.57 -5.77
C VAL A 72 -13.35 -6.64 -4.38
N GLN A 73 -13.89 -5.53 -3.87
CA GLN A 73 -14.64 -5.50 -2.61
C GLN A 73 -15.84 -6.46 -2.66
N ASP A 74 -16.67 -6.38 -3.71
CA ASP A 74 -17.82 -7.26 -3.91
C ASP A 74 -17.40 -8.73 -4.01
N GLN A 75 -16.31 -9.04 -4.72
CA GLN A 75 -15.77 -10.39 -4.85
C GLN A 75 -15.31 -10.98 -3.51
N LEU A 76 -14.73 -10.14 -2.64
CA LEU A 76 -14.27 -10.53 -1.31
C LEU A 76 -15.37 -10.43 -0.23
N GLY A 77 -16.56 -9.93 -0.59
CA GLY A 77 -17.67 -9.74 0.33
C GLY A 77 -17.42 -8.67 1.39
N VAL A 78 -16.64 -7.64 1.06
CA VAL A 78 -16.33 -6.51 1.94
C VAL A 78 -16.89 -5.22 1.36
N ASP A 79 -17.12 -4.21 2.21
CA ASP A 79 -17.69 -2.92 1.82
C ASP A 79 -16.78 -1.72 2.14
N SER A 80 -15.55 -1.99 2.58
CA SER A 80 -14.54 -0.98 2.87
C SER A 80 -13.17 -1.32 2.26
N PRO A 81 -12.36 -0.30 1.94
CA PRO A 81 -10.93 -0.48 1.68
C PRO A 81 -10.18 -1.00 2.91
N ASP A 82 -8.92 -1.38 2.73
CA ASP A 82 -7.96 -1.58 3.82
C ASP A 82 -6.83 -0.54 3.78
N PHE A 83 -5.98 -0.52 4.82
CA PHE A 83 -4.76 0.27 4.78
C PHE A 83 -3.56 -0.50 5.34
N GLY A 84 -2.37 -0.12 4.85
CA GLY A 84 -1.09 -0.61 5.33
C GLY A 84 -0.13 0.55 5.63
N MET A 85 0.91 0.23 6.39
CA MET A 85 1.99 1.13 6.76
C MET A 85 3.14 1.05 5.77
N LEU A 86 3.61 2.21 5.30
CA LEU A 86 4.82 2.30 4.49
C LEU A 86 5.98 2.78 5.35
N PHE A 87 7.09 2.07 5.24
CA PHE A 87 8.34 2.44 5.88
C PHE A 87 9.35 2.95 4.84
N ALA A 88 10.29 3.77 5.30
CA ALA A 88 11.27 4.42 4.44
C ALA A 88 12.17 3.43 3.69
N ASP A 89 12.45 2.28 4.28
CA ASP A 89 13.22 1.19 3.69
C ASP A 89 12.42 0.38 2.64
N MET A 90 11.13 0.65 2.49
CA MET A 90 10.29 0.08 1.43
C MET A 90 10.33 0.92 0.14
N ALA A 91 10.85 2.15 0.21
CA ALA A 91 10.95 3.05 -0.93
C ALA A 91 12.17 2.67 -1.78
N VAL A 92 11.93 2.33 -3.03
CA VAL A 92 12.99 2.02 -4.00
C VAL A 92 13.07 3.17 -5.02
N PRO A 93 14.27 3.71 -5.31
CA PRO A 93 14.41 4.75 -6.32
C PRO A 93 13.95 4.29 -7.71
N ASP A 94 13.44 5.23 -8.51
CA ASP A 94 13.04 4.98 -9.89
C ASP A 94 14.16 4.31 -10.71
N GLY A 95 13.86 3.14 -11.26
CA GLY A 95 14.79 2.33 -12.05
C GLY A 95 15.86 1.58 -11.24
N ALA A 96 15.92 1.73 -9.92
CA ALA A 96 16.79 0.90 -9.08
C ALA A 96 16.22 -0.51 -8.94
N GLU A 97 17.11 -1.48 -8.71
CA GLU A 97 16.71 -2.88 -8.56
C GLU A 97 16.15 -3.15 -7.16
N ILE A 98 14.95 -3.71 -7.12
CA ILE A 98 14.37 -4.38 -5.96
C ILE A 98 15.14 -5.69 -5.76
N PRO A 99 15.77 -5.92 -4.59
CA PRO A 99 16.56 -7.12 -4.37
C PRO A 99 15.72 -8.40 -4.52
N ALA A 100 16.33 -9.47 -5.04
CA ALA A 100 15.69 -10.76 -5.13
C ALA A 100 15.29 -11.25 -3.73
N GLY A 101 14.07 -11.78 -3.60
CA GLY A 101 13.51 -12.22 -2.32
C GLY A 101 13.10 -11.09 -1.36
N ALA A 102 13.27 -9.82 -1.70
CA ALA A 102 12.85 -8.70 -0.84
C ALA A 102 11.33 -8.64 -0.64
N VAL A 103 10.56 -9.14 -1.62
CA VAL A 103 9.10 -9.23 -1.56
C VAL A 103 8.67 -10.66 -1.84
N LEU A 104 7.88 -11.24 -0.94
CA LEU A 104 7.33 -12.59 -1.10
C LEU A 104 6.16 -12.60 -2.07
N GLN A 105 6.19 -13.52 -3.03
CA GLN A 105 5.14 -13.72 -4.03
C GLN A 105 4.75 -12.41 -4.74
N PRO A 106 5.72 -11.65 -5.29
CA PRO A 106 5.52 -10.26 -5.64
C PRO A 106 4.51 -10.09 -6.78
N ARG A 107 3.69 -9.05 -6.66
CA ARG A 107 2.84 -8.56 -7.74
C ARG A 107 2.96 -7.03 -7.82
N ALA A 108 2.88 -6.48 -9.03
CA ALA A 108 3.02 -5.06 -9.29
C ALA A 108 1.68 -4.43 -9.67
N GLU A 109 1.43 -3.23 -9.15
CA GLU A 109 0.28 -2.39 -9.51
C GLU A 109 0.69 -0.94 -9.65
N ALA A 110 0.05 -0.23 -10.58
CA ALA A 110 0.30 1.18 -10.83
C ALA A 110 -0.72 2.04 -10.10
N GLU A 111 -0.23 3.09 -9.43
CA GLU A 111 -1.02 3.93 -8.53
C GLU A 111 -0.73 5.43 -8.73
N VAL A 112 -1.63 6.26 -8.22
CA VAL A 112 -1.30 7.66 -7.88
C VAL A 112 -0.77 7.69 -6.45
N ALA A 113 0.39 8.32 -6.26
CA ALA A 113 0.90 8.69 -4.95
C ALA A 113 0.64 10.18 -4.68
N LEU A 114 0.24 10.50 -3.45
CA LEU A 114 0.15 11.88 -2.95
C LEU A 114 1.24 12.11 -1.91
N VAL A 115 1.92 13.25 -1.95
CA VAL A 115 2.85 13.66 -0.89
C VAL A 115 2.26 14.85 -0.17
N LEU A 116 2.17 14.76 1.17
CA LEU A 116 1.56 15.80 1.99
C LEU A 116 2.57 16.89 2.38
N GLU A 117 2.12 18.14 2.45
CA GLU A 117 2.85 19.26 3.05
C GLU A 117 2.27 19.72 4.40
N ASP A 118 1.00 19.41 4.67
CA ASP A 118 0.35 19.70 5.96
C ASP A 118 -0.19 18.44 6.63
N ASP A 119 -0.30 18.51 7.95
CA ASP A 119 -0.92 17.47 8.78
C ASP A 119 -2.44 17.40 8.55
N LEU A 120 -2.99 16.17 8.55
CA LEU A 120 -4.43 15.89 8.49
C LEU A 120 -4.88 15.22 9.80
N VAL A 121 -5.24 16.04 10.80
CA VAL A 121 -5.46 15.60 12.20
C VAL A 121 -6.92 15.57 12.64
N HIS A 122 -7.86 15.96 11.78
CA HIS A 122 -9.28 16.00 12.13
C HIS A 122 -9.93 14.62 11.97
N GLU A 123 -10.92 14.28 12.78
CA GLU A 123 -11.65 13.00 12.62
C GLU A 123 -12.44 12.90 11.32
N ARG A 124 -12.74 14.06 10.72
CA ARG A 124 -13.46 14.19 9.46
C ARG A 124 -12.93 15.38 8.67
N HIS A 125 -12.33 15.11 7.53
CA HIS A 125 -11.83 16.10 6.59
C HIS A 125 -12.82 16.28 5.44
N THR A 126 -12.65 17.37 4.70
CA THR A 126 -13.23 17.58 3.39
C THR A 126 -12.20 17.31 2.29
N VAL A 127 -12.66 17.11 1.06
CA VAL A 127 -11.76 17.04 -0.11
C VAL A 127 -10.91 18.32 -0.22
N ALA A 128 -11.46 19.48 0.16
CA ALA A 128 -10.70 20.73 0.14
C ALA A 128 -9.57 20.76 1.17
N ASP A 129 -9.73 20.11 2.32
CA ASP A 129 -8.65 19.98 3.32
C ASP A 129 -7.52 19.10 2.78
N LEU A 130 -7.88 17.95 2.20
CA LEU A 130 -6.92 17.04 1.56
C LEU A 130 -6.15 17.71 0.42
N ILE A 131 -6.86 18.42 -0.47
CA ILE A 131 -6.22 19.14 -1.59
C ILE A 131 -5.23 20.18 -1.06
N ARG A 132 -5.62 20.97 -0.04
CA ARG A 132 -4.72 21.98 0.53
C ARG A 132 -3.53 21.38 1.25
N ALA A 133 -3.68 20.21 1.87
CA ALA A 133 -2.60 19.52 2.54
C ALA A 133 -1.66 18.74 1.61
N THR A 134 -2.01 18.59 0.32
CA THR A 134 -1.22 17.83 -0.65
C THR A 134 -0.26 18.74 -1.40
N ALA A 135 1.03 18.49 -1.24
CA ALA A 135 2.09 19.24 -1.93
C ALA A 135 2.07 18.96 -3.44
N PHE A 136 2.00 17.68 -3.81
CA PHE A 136 2.01 17.22 -5.21
C PHE A 136 1.61 15.74 -5.32
N ALA A 137 1.34 15.31 -6.54
CA ALA A 137 1.16 13.91 -6.91
C ALA A 137 2.35 13.38 -7.73
N LEU A 138 2.54 12.06 -7.68
CA LEU A 138 3.53 11.30 -8.46
C LEU A 138 2.88 10.03 -9.02
N PRO A 139 3.33 9.52 -10.18
CA PRO A 139 3.03 8.15 -10.55
C PRO A 139 3.80 7.20 -9.63
N ALA A 140 3.20 6.07 -9.28
CA ALA A 140 3.84 5.07 -8.43
C ALA A 140 3.60 3.65 -8.93
N ILE A 141 4.53 2.75 -8.58
CA ILE A 141 4.31 1.30 -8.64
C ILE A 141 4.40 0.78 -7.21
N GLU A 142 3.32 0.18 -6.70
CA GLU A 142 3.41 -0.68 -5.51
C GLU A 142 3.77 -2.09 -5.96
N VAL A 143 4.76 -2.68 -5.29
CA VAL A 143 5.07 -4.11 -5.37
C VAL A 143 4.56 -4.76 -4.10
N VAL A 144 3.32 -5.24 -4.17
CA VAL A 144 2.68 -5.97 -3.08
C VAL A 144 3.26 -7.37 -2.97
N GLY A 145 3.22 -7.92 -1.75
CA GLY A 145 3.68 -9.26 -1.45
C GLY A 145 2.95 -9.86 -0.27
N SER A 146 2.56 -11.12 -0.39
CA SER A 146 1.85 -11.84 0.65
C SER A 146 2.80 -12.72 1.45
N ARG A 147 2.76 -12.60 2.78
CA ARG A 147 3.36 -13.59 3.69
C ARG A 147 2.46 -14.80 3.89
N VAL A 148 1.20 -14.74 3.45
CA VAL A 148 0.30 -15.90 3.41
C VAL A 148 0.46 -16.67 2.11
N ARG A 149 0.61 -17.99 2.21
CA ARG A 149 0.88 -18.91 1.11
C ARG A 149 -0.17 -18.81 0.00
N ASP A 150 0.31 -18.85 -1.25
CA ASP A 150 -0.48 -18.92 -2.48
C ASP A 150 -1.47 -17.76 -2.67
N TRP A 151 -1.29 -16.66 -1.94
CA TRP A 151 -2.28 -15.58 -1.84
C TRP A 151 -3.67 -16.10 -1.44
N ASP A 152 -3.75 -17.19 -0.67
CA ASP A 152 -5.00 -17.60 0.00
C ASP A 152 -5.26 -16.61 1.13
N ILE A 153 -5.84 -15.46 0.78
CA ILE A 153 -6.12 -14.35 1.70
C ILE A 153 -7.60 -13.98 1.69
N THR A 154 -8.09 -13.62 2.87
CA THR A 154 -9.31 -12.84 3.09
C THR A 154 -8.91 -11.44 3.58
N LEU A 155 -9.90 -10.57 3.83
CA LEU A 155 -9.65 -9.24 4.41
C LEU A 155 -8.82 -9.33 5.70
N ALA A 156 -9.15 -10.26 6.60
CA ALA A 156 -8.43 -10.40 7.86
C ALA A 156 -6.95 -10.75 7.66
N ASP A 157 -6.62 -11.58 6.65
CA ASP A 157 -5.23 -11.95 6.39
C ASP A 157 -4.44 -10.79 5.79
N THR A 158 -4.99 -10.11 4.77
CA THR A 158 -4.30 -8.97 4.13
C THR A 158 -4.08 -7.84 5.13
N VAL A 159 -5.12 -7.45 5.89
CA VAL A 159 -5.02 -6.38 6.90
C VAL A 159 -3.94 -6.72 7.93
N ALA A 160 -3.99 -7.93 8.49
CA ALA A 160 -3.00 -8.40 9.47
C ALA A 160 -1.58 -8.40 8.88
N ASP A 161 -1.43 -8.79 7.62
CA ASP A 161 -0.19 -8.78 6.85
C ASP A 161 0.19 -7.39 6.28
N ASN A 162 -0.17 -6.31 6.98
CA ASN A 162 0.12 -4.94 6.58
C ASN A 162 -0.40 -4.57 5.18
N ALA A 163 -1.64 -4.97 4.88
CA ALA A 163 -2.30 -4.87 3.57
C ALA A 163 -1.47 -5.48 2.42
N SER A 164 -0.73 -6.56 2.71
CA SER A 164 0.22 -7.19 1.81
C SER A 164 1.25 -6.22 1.20
N SER A 165 1.61 -5.15 1.92
CA SER A 165 2.59 -4.19 1.43
C SER A 165 3.98 -4.86 1.35
N GLY A 166 4.73 -4.50 0.29
CA GLY A 166 6.08 -4.97 0.04
C GLY A 166 7.04 -3.80 -0.16
N MET A 167 7.20 -3.38 -1.41
CA MET A 167 8.05 -2.25 -1.80
C MET A 167 7.24 -1.26 -2.63
N TYR A 168 7.72 -0.03 -2.79
CA TYR A 168 7.12 0.92 -3.71
C TYR A 168 8.16 1.78 -4.40
N VAL A 169 7.84 2.22 -5.61
CA VAL A 169 8.65 3.12 -6.42
C VAL A 169 7.83 4.35 -6.74
N LEU A 170 8.42 5.53 -6.60
CA LEU A 170 7.82 6.80 -7.00
C LEU A 170 8.52 7.34 -8.24
N GLY A 171 7.74 7.92 -9.15
CA GLY A 171 8.28 8.74 -10.23
C GLY A 171 8.96 9.99 -9.68
N THR A 172 9.70 10.69 -10.54
CA THR A 172 10.63 11.76 -10.10
C THR A 172 10.16 13.18 -10.44
N ARG A 173 9.01 13.33 -11.11
CA ARG A 173 8.48 14.62 -11.55
C ARG A 173 7.21 14.99 -10.74
N PRO A 174 7.32 15.81 -9.68
CA PRO A 174 6.16 16.21 -8.89
C PRO A 174 5.19 17.04 -9.74
N VAL A 175 3.90 16.72 -9.65
CA VAL A 175 2.82 17.42 -10.36
C VAL A 175 1.84 18.03 -9.36
N PRO A 176 1.62 19.36 -9.36
CA PRO A 176 0.57 19.98 -8.55
C PRO A 176 -0.80 19.42 -8.91
N LEU A 177 -1.67 19.20 -7.92
CA LEU A 177 -3.00 18.59 -8.15
C LEU A 177 -3.86 19.36 -9.16
N LYS A 178 -3.72 20.68 -9.25
CA LYS A 178 -4.46 21.52 -10.20
C LYS A 178 -4.09 21.29 -11.67
N ASP A 179 -2.94 20.66 -11.93
CA ASP A 179 -2.39 20.48 -13.27
C ASP A 179 -2.68 19.06 -13.83
N VAL A 180 -3.46 18.24 -13.12
CA VAL A 180 -3.80 16.87 -13.51
C VAL A 180 -5.26 16.51 -13.16
N ASP A 181 -5.95 15.84 -14.07
CA ASP A 181 -7.24 15.20 -13.77
C ASP A 181 -6.99 13.79 -13.22
N LEU A 182 -6.89 13.67 -11.89
CA LEU A 182 -6.66 12.39 -11.22
C LEU A 182 -7.80 11.38 -11.39
N ARG A 183 -8.98 11.79 -11.85
CA ARG A 183 -10.10 10.86 -12.08
C ARG A 183 -10.00 10.24 -13.47
N LEU A 184 -9.64 11.05 -14.47
CA LEU A 184 -9.59 10.63 -15.87
C LEU A 184 -8.20 10.25 -16.37
N CYS A 185 -7.15 10.40 -15.55
CA CYS A 185 -5.80 10.02 -15.93
C CYS A 185 -5.75 8.54 -16.37
N GLY A 186 -5.43 8.32 -17.65
CA GLY A 186 -5.20 6.97 -18.18
C GLY A 186 -3.90 6.38 -17.64
N MET A 187 -3.92 5.09 -17.32
CA MET A 187 -2.77 4.33 -16.85
C MET A 187 -2.47 3.17 -17.80
N VAL A 188 -1.19 2.98 -18.12
CA VAL A 188 -0.67 1.76 -18.75
C VAL A 188 0.50 1.24 -17.92
N LEU A 189 0.49 -0.05 -17.59
CA LEU A 189 1.59 -0.77 -16.98
C LEU A 189 2.12 -1.81 -17.98
N GLU A 190 3.41 -1.72 -18.27
CA GLU A 190 4.09 -2.57 -19.22
C GLU A 190 5.24 -3.33 -18.57
N ARG A 191 5.59 -4.48 -19.14
CA ARG A 191 6.83 -5.18 -18.85
C ARG A 191 7.64 -5.29 -20.13
N ARG A 192 8.78 -4.60 -20.20
CA ARG A 192 9.66 -4.57 -21.39
C ARG A 192 8.90 -4.23 -22.69
N GLY A 193 7.93 -3.32 -22.62
CA GLY A 193 7.10 -2.87 -23.75
C GLY A 193 5.88 -3.74 -24.06
N GLU A 194 5.68 -4.85 -23.35
CA GLU A 194 4.43 -5.62 -23.40
C GLU A 194 3.43 -5.00 -22.41
N GLN A 195 2.27 -4.55 -22.91
CA GLN A 195 1.19 -4.06 -22.06
C GLN A 195 0.56 -5.21 -21.25
N LEU A 196 0.62 -5.11 -19.93
CA LEU A 196 0.09 -6.11 -19.01
C LEU A 196 -1.18 -5.66 -18.29
N SER A 197 -1.28 -4.36 -18.01
CA SER A 197 -2.44 -3.78 -17.31
C SER A 197 -2.71 -2.36 -17.80
N THR A 198 -3.99 -2.00 -17.78
CA THR A 198 -4.46 -0.65 -18.13
C THR A 198 -5.59 -0.27 -17.19
N GLY A 199 -5.81 1.03 -17.06
CA GLY A 199 -6.92 1.52 -16.25
C GLY A 199 -6.97 3.04 -16.22
N THR A 200 -7.70 3.57 -15.24
CA THR A 200 -7.88 5.01 -15.06
C THR A 200 -7.96 5.33 -13.57
N GLY A 201 -7.70 6.59 -13.22
CA GLY A 201 -7.96 7.14 -11.89
C GLY A 201 -9.28 6.71 -11.25
N ALA A 202 -10.37 6.70 -12.03
CA ALA A 202 -11.71 6.35 -11.57
C ALA A 202 -11.85 4.91 -11.06
N ALA A 203 -10.94 4.00 -11.41
CA ALA A 203 -10.93 2.64 -10.87
C ALA A 203 -10.66 2.62 -9.35
N CYS A 204 -9.94 3.61 -8.84
CA CYS A 204 -9.66 3.78 -7.41
C CYS A 204 -10.81 4.55 -6.73
N LEU A 205 -11.79 3.81 -6.17
CA LEU A 205 -12.96 4.34 -5.47
C LEU A 205 -13.69 5.50 -6.18
N GLY A 206 -13.71 5.48 -7.51
CA GLY A 206 -14.27 6.54 -8.34
C GLY A 206 -13.39 7.79 -8.48
N HIS A 207 -12.41 7.99 -7.61
CA HIS A 207 -11.41 9.05 -7.65
C HIS A 207 -10.30 8.78 -6.59
N PRO A 208 -8.99 8.91 -6.91
CA PRO A 208 -7.91 8.70 -5.93
C PRO A 208 -8.01 9.55 -4.65
N LEU A 209 -8.57 10.77 -4.73
CA LEU A 209 -8.81 11.62 -3.57
C LEU A 209 -9.89 11.07 -2.63
N ASN A 210 -10.84 10.26 -3.10
CA ASN A 210 -11.81 9.61 -2.24
C ASN A 210 -11.13 8.57 -1.34
N ALA A 211 -10.18 7.80 -1.90
CA ALA A 211 -9.40 6.83 -1.15
C ALA A 211 -8.50 7.50 -0.12
N ALA A 212 -7.79 8.56 -0.51
CA ALA A 212 -6.96 9.34 0.40
C ALA A 212 -7.77 10.02 1.51
N LEU A 213 -8.98 10.53 1.21
CA LEU A 213 -9.86 11.12 2.21
C LEU A 213 -10.35 10.06 3.22
N TRP A 214 -10.76 8.89 2.73
CA TRP A 214 -11.12 7.76 3.59
C TRP A 214 -9.97 7.36 4.53
N LEU A 215 -8.74 7.31 4.01
CA LEU A 215 -7.56 6.98 4.78
C LEU A 215 -7.27 8.04 5.86
N ALA A 216 -7.29 9.32 5.50
CA ALA A 216 -7.02 10.42 6.42
C ALA A 216 -7.97 10.38 7.63
N ASP A 217 -9.27 10.25 7.36
CA ASP A 217 -10.31 10.15 8.40
C ASP A 217 -10.16 8.88 9.24
N THR A 218 -9.82 7.74 8.61
CA THR A 218 -9.62 6.46 9.29
C THR A 218 -8.42 6.52 10.23
N LEU A 219 -7.30 7.04 9.75
CA LEU A 219 -6.07 7.18 10.52
C LEU A 219 -6.19 8.17 11.68
N ALA A 220 -6.94 9.26 11.50
CA ALA A 220 -7.24 10.19 12.60
C ALA A 220 -8.03 9.50 13.72
N ARG A 221 -9.06 8.70 13.40
CA ARG A 221 -9.87 7.96 14.38
C ARG A 221 -9.07 6.91 15.17
N VAL A 222 -8.07 6.29 14.54
CA VAL A 222 -7.20 5.31 15.21
C VAL A 222 -5.94 5.94 15.83
N GLY A 223 -5.92 7.27 15.98
CA GLY A 223 -4.86 8.00 16.69
C GLY A 223 -3.51 8.07 15.94
N ARG A 224 -3.49 7.80 14.64
CA ARG A 224 -2.28 7.83 13.79
C ARG A 224 -2.45 8.76 12.57
N PRO A 225 -2.86 10.03 12.76
CA PRO A 225 -3.17 10.94 11.66
C PRO A 225 -1.99 11.07 10.68
N LEU A 226 -2.32 11.34 9.42
CA LEU A 226 -1.34 11.64 8.39
C LEU A 226 -0.61 12.95 8.71
N ARG A 227 0.69 12.96 8.45
CA ARG A 227 1.59 14.08 8.75
C ARG A 227 2.18 14.67 7.48
N ALA A 228 2.60 15.93 7.57
CA ALA A 228 3.44 16.55 6.56
C ALA A 228 4.65 15.65 6.22
N GLY A 229 4.90 15.45 4.94
CA GLY A 229 5.93 14.58 4.40
C GLY A 229 5.53 13.10 4.23
N ASP A 230 4.34 12.69 4.69
CA ASP A 230 3.84 11.34 4.43
C ASP A 230 3.50 11.15 2.94
N THR A 231 3.86 9.98 2.41
CA THR A 231 3.40 9.46 1.12
C THR A 231 2.10 8.67 1.30
N VAL A 232 1.10 8.93 0.47
CA VAL A 232 -0.14 8.15 0.39
C VAL A 232 -0.22 7.45 -0.96
N LEU A 233 -0.09 6.13 -0.97
CA LEU A 233 -0.39 5.29 -2.13
C LEU A 233 -1.90 5.05 -2.18
N THR A 234 -2.57 5.65 -3.16
CA THR A 234 -4.03 5.80 -3.17
C THR A 234 -4.79 4.52 -3.52
N GLY A 235 -4.13 3.51 -4.05
CA GLY A 235 -4.72 2.26 -4.53
C GLY A 235 -4.62 2.09 -6.05
N ALA A 236 -4.65 0.83 -6.48
CA ALA A 236 -4.46 0.42 -7.87
C ALA A 236 -5.41 1.10 -8.86
N LEU A 237 -4.85 1.55 -9.98
CA LEU A 237 -5.60 2.13 -11.11
C LEU A 237 -6.11 1.07 -12.10
N GLY A 238 -5.62 -0.17 -12.00
CA GLY A 238 -5.97 -1.28 -12.87
C GLY A 238 -5.58 -2.63 -12.24
N PRO A 239 -5.80 -3.76 -12.94
CA PRO A 239 -5.47 -5.08 -12.42
C PRO A 239 -3.99 -5.21 -12.04
N VAL A 240 -3.74 -5.80 -10.86
CA VAL A 240 -2.40 -6.18 -10.39
C VAL A 240 -1.82 -7.32 -11.24
N VAL A 241 -0.52 -7.30 -11.51
CA VAL A 241 0.17 -8.29 -12.35
C VAL A 241 1.27 -9.03 -11.60
N PRO A 242 1.47 -10.34 -11.80
CA PRO A 242 2.58 -11.06 -11.18
C PRO A 242 3.95 -10.48 -11.59
N ALA A 243 4.90 -10.46 -10.66
CA ALA A 243 6.28 -10.07 -10.91
C ALA A 243 7.24 -11.24 -10.66
N ALA A 244 8.34 -11.28 -11.40
CA ALA A 244 9.40 -12.27 -11.24
C ALA A 244 10.79 -11.60 -11.19
N PRO A 245 11.80 -12.26 -10.61
CA PRO A 245 13.19 -11.82 -10.69
C PRO A 245 13.61 -11.50 -12.13
N GLY A 246 14.27 -10.36 -12.32
CA GLY A 246 14.68 -9.86 -13.64
C GLY A 246 13.58 -9.15 -14.45
N ASP A 247 12.34 -9.07 -13.98
CA ASP A 247 11.31 -8.24 -14.61
C ASP A 247 11.63 -6.76 -14.49
N VAL A 248 11.20 -5.97 -15.49
CA VAL A 248 11.26 -4.51 -15.46
C VAL A 248 9.91 -3.99 -15.89
N PHE A 249 9.23 -3.34 -14.95
CA PHE A 249 7.94 -2.72 -15.14
C PHE A 249 8.10 -1.23 -15.38
N GLU A 250 7.27 -0.68 -16.26
CA GLU A 250 7.12 0.75 -16.49
C GLU A 250 5.64 1.09 -16.44
N ALA A 251 5.27 2.01 -15.56
CA ALA A 251 3.94 2.59 -15.52
C ALA A 251 3.96 3.98 -16.12
N ARG A 252 2.99 4.30 -16.96
CA ARG A 252 2.76 5.64 -17.51
C ARG A 252 1.36 6.08 -17.12
N ILE A 253 1.26 7.20 -16.42
CA ILE A 253 -0.01 7.77 -15.97
C ILE A 253 -0.15 9.17 -16.59
N GLU A 254 -1.21 9.36 -17.36
CA GLU A 254 -1.48 10.62 -18.06
C GLU A 254 -1.48 11.80 -17.09
N GLY A 255 -0.70 12.84 -17.43
CA GLY A 255 -0.54 14.03 -16.60
C GLY A 255 0.44 13.88 -15.42
N LEU A 256 0.80 12.67 -15.01
CA LEU A 256 1.76 12.42 -13.91
C LEU A 256 3.15 11.98 -14.38
N GLY A 257 3.26 11.43 -15.60
CA GLY A 257 4.52 10.95 -16.16
C GLY A 257 4.69 9.45 -15.99
N ASP A 258 5.92 9.00 -15.77
CA ASP A 258 6.30 7.59 -15.72
C ASP A 258 7.11 7.23 -14.47
N VAL A 259 7.18 5.93 -14.20
CA VAL A 259 7.96 5.33 -13.09
C VAL A 259 8.34 3.90 -13.45
N ARG A 260 9.54 3.46 -13.03
CA ARG A 260 10.05 2.12 -13.33
C ARG A 260 10.42 1.33 -12.10
N ALA A 261 9.90 0.11 -12.00
CA ALA A 261 10.29 -0.87 -10.99
C ALA A 261 11.09 -2.00 -11.65
N ALA A 262 12.37 -2.11 -11.31
CA ALA A 262 13.24 -3.18 -11.80
C ALA A 262 13.42 -4.23 -10.70
N PHE A 263 13.43 -5.50 -11.05
CA PHE A 263 13.71 -6.60 -10.14
C PHE A 263 15.11 -7.15 -10.41
N ALA A 264 15.92 -7.29 -9.38
CA ALA A 264 17.19 -8.01 -9.48
C ALA A 264 16.94 -9.44 -9.99
N LYS A 265 17.90 -9.99 -10.72
CA LYS A 265 17.88 -11.40 -11.12
C LYS A 265 18.17 -12.28 -9.91
N ASP A 266 17.67 -13.51 -9.92
CA ASP A 266 18.14 -14.51 -8.97
C ASP A 266 19.64 -14.75 -9.19
N GLU A 267 20.42 -14.74 -8.12
CA GLU A 267 21.79 -15.23 -8.16
C GLU A 267 21.72 -16.75 -8.39
N SER A 268 22.10 -17.17 -9.60
CA SER A 268 22.22 -18.58 -10.00
C SER A 268 23.38 -19.28 -9.30
#